data_AF-A0A7W9T7R7-F1
#
_entry.id   AF-A0A7W9T7R7-F1
#
_cell.length_a   1.000
_cell.length_b   1.000
_cell.length_c   1.000
_cell.angle_alpha   90.00
_cell.angle_beta   90.00
_cell.angle_gamma   90.00
#
_symmetry.space_group_name_H-M   'P 1'
#
loop_
_entity.id
_entity.type
_entity.pdbx_description
1 polymer ?
#
loop_
_entity_poly.entity_id
_entity_poly.type
_entity_poly.pdbx_seq_one_letter_code
_entity_poly.pdbx_strand_id
1 'polypeptide(L)'
;MDLEKRPREGYEARVDPRTSTAAQGVAERPAGPAARHEPETPEGCLAVAIRIPVRIIVLVLVVPVRMLWDALVVAGRFLNDVLLRPLGRALLWLGRAVFVWPFVGLWRYVAVPVGKALGWLGNVLVVVPLVWLYRYVLTPVGHAIAWAARGVGAGAGWIARGVGAALGWVYATLLTPVGHAVMWVLKGIGTGLAALGLGVWTAVAWLARYLVVVPAVWLYTWVLAPVGRAVAWCCKGLVWLVSVIVTGVGTALYWIARILFVLPALALWRWILTPAGRVLAVIGREVWDALGHAWRVAGHISLAVGRLLATLFRWIFVEPVRWVYRSVLTPVGHVVRDAVLRPAAEAARSVRRATRQALAAARESVRQARADFRRMLFGQPRQPQPVDRREPSGREPRTLGSSTTALTKD
;
A
#
# COMPACT_ATOMS: atom_id res chain seq x y z
N MET A 1 -69.85 37.74 -37.61
CA MET A 1 -68.83 37.08 -38.45
C MET A 1 -68.48 35.80 -37.74
N ASP A 2 -69.30 34.79 -38.02
CA ASP A 2 -69.23 33.43 -37.51
C ASP A 2 -68.71 32.55 -38.65
N LEU A 3 -67.50 32.03 -38.50
CA LEU A 3 -66.90 30.94 -39.29
C LEU A 3 -66.06 30.19 -38.24
N GLU A 4 -66.26 28.93 -37.88
CA GLU A 4 -66.49 27.79 -38.76
C GLU A 4 -67.01 26.62 -37.89
N LYS A 5 -68.23 26.17 -38.19
CA LYS A 5 -68.83 24.99 -37.59
C LYS A 5 -69.76 24.40 -38.65
N ARG A 6 -69.38 23.30 -39.30
CA ARG A 6 -70.28 22.36 -40.01
C ARG A 6 -69.55 21.08 -40.48
N PRO A 7 -70.30 19.99 -40.75
CA PRO A 7 -69.98 18.64 -40.24
C PRO A 7 -70.12 17.50 -41.28
N ARG A 8 -69.95 16.26 -40.79
CA ARG A 8 -70.44 14.94 -41.30
C ARG A 8 -69.89 14.45 -42.65
N GLU A 9 -69.34 13.23 -42.66
CA GLU A 9 -69.89 12.01 -43.32
C GLU A 9 -68.79 10.95 -43.48
N GLY A 10 -69.15 9.67 -43.27
CA GLY A 10 -68.24 8.54 -43.46
C GLY A 10 -68.57 7.34 -42.57
N TYR A 11 -69.77 6.79 -42.71
CA TYR A 11 -70.22 5.53 -42.13
C TYR A 11 -70.06 4.45 -43.20
N GLU A 12 -69.15 3.48 -43.02
CA GLU A 12 -69.17 2.15 -43.67
C GLU A 12 -68.19 1.25 -42.89
N ALA A 13 -68.71 0.38 -42.03
CA ALA A 13 -69.06 -1.02 -42.33
C ALA A 13 -67.86 -1.97 -42.21
N ARG A 14 -67.83 -2.79 -41.15
CA ARG A 14 -67.95 -4.26 -41.24
C ARG A 14 -67.57 -4.93 -39.92
N VAL A 15 -68.59 -5.51 -39.31
CA VAL A 15 -68.55 -6.59 -38.30
C VAL A 15 -67.89 -7.83 -38.92
N ASP A 16 -66.91 -8.44 -38.26
CA ASP A 16 -66.98 -9.88 -37.91
C ASP A 16 -65.86 -10.35 -36.96
N PRO A 17 -66.20 -10.94 -35.79
CA PRO A 17 -65.25 -11.57 -34.89
C PRO A 17 -65.37 -13.11 -34.96
N ARG A 18 -65.00 -13.76 -36.06
CA ARG A 18 -65.11 -15.25 -36.16
C ARG A 18 -64.41 -15.92 -37.36
N THR A 19 -63.18 -15.54 -37.75
CA THR A 19 -62.50 -16.21 -38.89
C THR A 19 -60.97 -16.31 -38.82
N SER A 20 -60.34 -16.38 -37.63
CA SER A 20 -58.90 -16.71 -37.50
C SER A 20 -58.64 -18.04 -36.79
N THR A 21 -59.55 -19.01 -36.97
CA THR A 21 -59.37 -20.37 -36.44
C THR A 21 -59.95 -21.39 -37.42
N ALA A 22 -59.42 -21.41 -38.64
CA ALA A 22 -59.47 -22.58 -39.51
C ALA A 22 -58.63 -22.32 -40.76
N ALA A 23 -57.85 -23.34 -41.11
CA ALA A 23 -57.23 -23.60 -42.41
C ALA A 23 -55.82 -23.03 -42.68
N GLN A 24 -54.91 -24.00 -42.85
CA GLN A 24 -53.69 -24.01 -43.67
C GLN A 24 -52.41 -23.47 -42.99
N GLY A 25 -51.30 -24.21 -42.88
CA GLY A 25 -50.86 -25.37 -43.65
C GLY A 25 -50.16 -26.43 -42.79
N VAL A 26 -50.62 -27.66 -43.03
CA VAL A 26 -49.84 -28.89 -42.86
C VAL A 26 -48.66 -28.78 -43.83
N ALA A 27 -47.48 -28.45 -43.31
CA ALA A 27 -46.22 -28.55 -44.03
C ALA A 27 -45.64 -29.93 -43.77
N GLU A 28 -45.98 -30.83 -44.69
CA GLU A 28 -45.44 -32.15 -44.90
C GLU A 28 -43.90 -32.09 -44.94
N ARG A 29 -43.25 -32.75 -43.99
CA ARG A 29 -41.78 -32.89 -43.98
C ARG A 29 -41.38 -33.87 -45.08
N PRO A 30 -40.42 -33.55 -45.97
CA PRO A 30 -39.96 -34.49 -46.97
C PRO A 30 -39.21 -35.64 -46.28
N ALA A 31 -39.69 -36.86 -46.55
CA ALA A 31 -38.99 -38.09 -46.24
C ALA A 31 -37.67 -38.16 -47.03
N GLY A 32 -36.57 -38.43 -46.34
CA GLY A 32 -35.35 -38.95 -46.96
C GLY A 32 -34.14 -38.96 -46.02
N PRO A 33 -33.18 -39.90 -46.17
CA PRO A 33 -33.20 -41.16 -46.91
C PRO A 33 -33.28 -42.39 -45.97
N ALA A 34 -33.72 -43.50 -46.54
CA ALA A 34 -33.68 -44.83 -45.95
C ALA A 34 -32.33 -45.11 -45.27
N ALA A 35 -32.40 -45.49 -43.99
CA ALA A 35 -31.29 -46.10 -43.29
C ALA A 35 -30.89 -47.37 -44.06
N ARG A 36 -29.70 -47.32 -44.65
CA ARG A 36 -29.02 -48.48 -45.21
C ARG A 36 -29.03 -49.58 -44.15
N HIS A 37 -29.70 -50.69 -44.42
CA HIS A 37 -29.49 -51.90 -43.67
C HIS A 37 -28.15 -52.47 -44.12
N GLU A 38 -27.10 -52.15 -43.35
CA GLU A 38 -25.89 -52.96 -43.39
C GLU A 38 -26.18 -54.33 -42.75
N PRO A 39 -25.61 -55.41 -43.29
CA PRO A 39 -25.97 -56.77 -42.94
C PRO A 39 -25.65 -57.06 -41.48
N GLU A 40 -26.65 -57.56 -40.75
CA GLU A 40 -26.47 -58.09 -39.41
C GLU A 40 -25.46 -59.23 -39.44
N THR A 41 -24.22 -58.92 -39.04
CA THR A 41 -23.32 -59.91 -38.48
C THR A 41 -24.03 -60.57 -37.29
N PRO A 42 -24.04 -61.91 -37.18
CA PRO A 42 -24.71 -62.60 -36.09
C PRO A 42 -23.97 -62.34 -34.78
N GLU A 43 -24.24 -61.20 -34.16
CA GLU A 43 -23.80 -60.87 -32.81
C GLU A 43 -24.61 -61.72 -31.84
N GLY A 44 -24.00 -62.86 -31.50
CA GLY A 44 -24.56 -63.87 -30.62
C GLY A 44 -25.08 -63.30 -29.30
N CYS A 45 -25.97 -64.08 -28.68
CA CYS A 45 -26.69 -63.81 -27.44
C CYS A 45 -25.91 -63.14 -26.30
N LEU A 46 -24.57 -63.12 -26.32
CA LEU A 46 -23.74 -62.36 -25.37
C LEU A 46 -23.91 -60.83 -25.49
N ALA A 47 -23.96 -60.27 -26.70
CA ALA A 47 -24.14 -58.83 -26.88
C ALA A 47 -25.53 -58.39 -26.42
N VAL A 48 -26.55 -59.19 -26.72
CA VAL A 48 -27.93 -58.97 -26.26
C VAL A 48 -28.05 -59.18 -24.75
N ALA A 49 -27.45 -60.23 -24.18
CA ALA A 49 -27.49 -60.51 -22.74
C ALA A 49 -26.72 -59.49 -21.89
N ILE A 50 -25.69 -58.83 -22.44
CA ILE A 50 -24.99 -57.73 -21.75
C ILE A 50 -25.72 -56.40 -21.97
N ARG A 51 -26.28 -56.17 -23.15
CA ARG A 51 -26.93 -54.89 -23.47
C ARG A 51 -28.31 -54.76 -22.84
N ILE A 52 -29.05 -55.85 -22.63
CA ILE A 52 -30.34 -55.83 -21.90
C ILE A 52 -30.16 -55.29 -20.47
N PRO A 53 -29.29 -55.83 -19.59
CA PRO A 53 -29.12 -55.32 -18.23
C PRO A 53 -28.50 -53.93 -18.22
N VAL A 54 -27.55 -53.62 -19.12
CA VAL A 54 -27.01 -52.26 -19.23
C VAL A 54 -28.09 -51.27 -19.63
N ARG A 55 -28.96 -51.61 -20.59
CA ARG A 55 -30.06 -50.74 -21.03
C ARG A 55 -31.14 -50.61 -19.97
N ILE A 56 -31.39 -51.66 -19.18
CA ILE A 56 -32.25 -51.61 -17.98
C ILE A 56 -31.63 -50.68 -16.92
N ILE A 57 -30.35 -50.81 -16.60
CA ILE A 57 -29.66 -49.94 -15.63
C ILE A 57 -29.68 -48.48 -16.12
N VAL A 58 -29.36 -48.25 -17.40
CA VAL A 58 -29.43 -46.92 -18.01
C VAL A 58 -30.86 -46.38 -17.97
N LEU A 59 -31.90 -47.16 -18.29
CA LEU A 59 -33.28 -46.68 -18.20
C LEU A 59 -33.68 -46.38 -16.74
N VAL A 60 -33.42 -47.31 -15.83
CA VAL A 60 -33.78 -47.21 -14.41
C VAL A 60 -33.01 -46.09 -13.72
N LEU A 61 -31.82 -45.71 -14.19
CA LEU A 61 -31.00 -44.69 -13.55
C LEU A 61 -31.05 -43.36 -14.29
N VAL A 62 -30.90 -43.36 -15.63
CA VAL A 62 -30.91 -42.14 -16.45
C VAL A 62 -32.30 -41.55 -16.60
N VAL A 63 -33.37 -42.35 -16.69
CA VAL A 63 -34.73 -41.79 -16.83
C VAL A 63 -35.17 -41.04 -15.56
N PRO A 64 -35.04 -41.58 -14.33
CA PRO A 64 -35.39 -40.80 -13.15
C PRO A 64 -34.43 -39.62 -12.93
N VAL A 65 -33.14 -39.74 -13.26
CA VAL A 65 -32.22 -38.59 -13.21
C VAL A 65 -32.63 -37.51 -14.21
N ARG A 66 -33.04 -37.88 -15.44
CA ARG A 66 -33.56 -36.93 -16.43
C ARG A 66 -34.88 -36.32 -16.01
N MET A 67 -35.81 -37.10 -15.47
CA MET A 67 -37.07 -36.61 -14.94
C MET A 67 -36.85 -35.64 -13.78
N LEU A 68 -35.90 -35.93 -12.89
CA LEU A 68 -35.51 -35.04 -11.80
C LEU A 68 -34.87 -33.76 -12.34
N TRP A 69 -34.04 -33.86 -13.37
CA TRP A 69 -33.43 -32.71 -14.03
C TRP A 69 -34.47 -31.84 -14.75
N ASP A 70 -35.37 -32.43 -15.53
CA ASP A 70 -36.45 -31.70 -16.20
C ASP A 70 -37.41 -31.08 -15.18
N ALA A 71 -37.72 -31.76 -14.07
CA ALA A 71 -38.50 -31.20 -12.98
C ALA A 71 -37.78 -30.03 -12.30
N LEU A 72 -36.47 -30.10 -12.08
CA LEU A 72 -35.66 -29.01 -11.54
C LEU A 72 -35.59 -27.82 -12.50
N VAL A 73 -35.45 -28.06 -13.80
CA VAL A 73 -35.40 -26.99 -14.79
C VAL A 73 -36.78 -26.33 -14.95
N VAL A 74 -37.86 -27.11 -14.92
CA VAL A 74 -39.23 -26.58 -14.92
C VAL A 74 -39.49 -25.78 -13.66
N ALA A 75 -39.14 -26.30 -12.47
CA ALA A 75 -39.23 -25.58 -11.21
C ALA A 75 -38.38 -24.30 -11.23
N GLY A 76 -37.18 -24.35 -11.79
CA GLY A 76 -36.28 -23.20 -11.94
C GLY A 76 -36.80 -22.14 -12.92
N ARG A 77 -37.47 -22.55 -14.00
CA ARG A 77 -38.17 -21.62 -14.91
C ARG A 77 -39.39 -21.02 -14.23
N PHE A 78 -40.20 -21.83 -13.55
CA PHE A 78 -41.37 -21.36 -12.81
C PHE A 78 -40.98 -20.37 -11.70
N LEU A 79 -39.91 -20.66 -10.96
CA LEU A 79 -39.35 -19.76 -9.95
C LEU A 79 -38.83 -18.46 -10.57
N ASN A 80 -38.17 -18.53 -11.73
CA ASN A 80 -37.73 -17.34 -12.44
C ASN A 80 -38.89 -16.48 -12.94
N ASP A 81 -39.90 -17.10 -13.54
CA ASP A 81 -41.01 -16.38 -14.16
C ASP A 81 -42.02 -15.83 -13.13
N VAL A 82 -42.26 -16.56 -12.03
CA VAL A 82 -43.25 -16.18 -11.01
C VAL A 82 -42.64 -15.29 -9.92
N LEU A 83 -41.37 -15.48 -9.55
CA LEU A 83 -40.75 -14.73 -8.44
C LEU A 83 -39.68 -13.76 -8.92
N LEU A 84 -38.69 -14.22 -9.68
CA LEU A 84 -37.53 -13.38 -10.02
C LEU A 84 -37.85 -12.29 -11.04
N ARG A 85 -38.72 -12.54 -12.02
CA ARG A 85 -39.17 -11.52 -12.98
C ARG A 85 -39.97 -10.38 -12.33
N PRO A 86 -41.01 -10.63 -11.52
CA PRO A 86 -41.74 -9.55 -10.87
C PRO A 86 -40.88 -8.84 -9.81
N LEU A 87 -40.05 -9.56 -9.03
CA LEU A 87 -39.11 -8.90 -8.12
C LEU A 87 -38.08 -8.05 -8.87
N GLY A 88 -37.52 -8.55 -9.97
CA GLY A 88 -36.56 -7.81 -10.78
C GLY A 88 -37.17 -6.53 -11.37
N ARG A 89 -38.42 -6.61 -11.86
CA ARG A 89 -39.15 -5.45 -12.38
C ARG A 89 -39.51 -4.46 -11.26
N ALA A 90 -39.96 -4.96 -10.11
CA ALA A 90 -40.26 -4.14 -8.94
C ALA A 90 -39.00 -3.45 -8.39
N LEU A 91 -37.87 -4.16 -8.31
CA LEU A 91 -36.60 -3.62 -7.83
C LEU A 91 -36.00 -2.61 -8.82
N LEU A 92 -36.11 -2.85 -10.13
CA LEU A 92 -35.75 -1.88 -11.17
C LEU A 92 -36.64 -0.65 -11.13
N TRP A 93 -37.94 -0.82 -10.90
CA TRP A 93 -38.88 0.28 -10.75
C TRP A 93 -38.60 1.07 -9.48
N LEU A 94 -38.30 0.39 -8.37
CA LEU A 94 -37.92 1.03 -7.10
C LEU A 94 -36.60 1.78 -7.25
N GLY A 95 -35.60 1.18 -7.90
CA GLY A 95 -34.33 1.85 -8.21
C GLY A 95 -34.54 3.06 -9.11
N ARG A 96 -35.38 2.94 -10.15
CA ARG A 96 -35.73 4.06 -11.02
C ARG A 96 -36.47 5.16 -10.26
N ALA A 97 -37.45 4.81 -9.43
CA ALA A 97 -38.25 5.76 -8.68
C ALA A 97 -37.40 6.46 -7.60
N VAL A 98 -36.65 5.70 -6.79
CA VAL A 98 -35.84 6.25 -5.69
C VAL A 98 -34.64 7.04 -6.19
N PHE A 99 -34.12 6.75 -7.39
CA PHE A 99 -32.94 7.46 -7.89
C PHE A 99 -33.29 8.54 -8.91
N VAL A 100 -34.14 8.22 -9.91
CA VAL A 100 -34.42 9.13 -11.02
C VAL A 100 -35.41 10.21 -10.62
N TRP A 101 -36.48 9.91 -9.87
CA TRP A 101 -37.45 10.94 -9.50
C TRP A 101 -36.88 12.02 -8.57
N PRO A 102 -36.17 11.71 -7.48
CA PRO A 102 -35.59 12.76 -6.66
C PRO A 102 -34.47 13.49 -7.37
N PHE A 103 -33.71 12.85 -8.27
CA PHE A 103 -32.71 13.54 -9.08
C PHE A 103 -33.36 14.51 -10.09
N VAL A 104 -34.42 14.08 -10.78
CA VAL A 104 -35.19 14.94 -11.69
C VAL A 104 -35.91 16.06 -10.94
N GLY A 105 -36.45 15.76 -9.76
CA GLY A 105 -37.02 16.75 -8.85
C GLY A 105 -35.97 17.77 -8.42
N LEU A 106 -34.81 17.32 -7.95
CA LEU A 106 -33.69 18.18 -7.56
C LEU A 106 -33.22 19.04 -8.73
N TRP A 107 -33.10 18.48 -9.93
CA TRP A 107 -32.73 19.24 -11.11
C TRP A 107 -33.77 20.33 -11.43
N ARG A 108 -35.05 19.98 -11.44
CA ARG A 108 -36.12 20.89 -11.85
C ARG A 108 -36.46 21.94 -10.79
N TYR A 109 -36.37 21.60 -9.51
CA TYR A 109 -36.69 22.48 -8.38
C TYR A 109 -35.49 23.20 -7.78
N VAL A 110 -34.26 22.74 -7.98
CA VAL A 110 -33.05 23.37 -7.41
C VAL A 110 -32.11 23.83 -8.50
N ALA A 111 -31.69 22.97 -9.43
CA ALA A 111 -30.68 23.35 -10.43
C ALA A 111 -31.19 24.42 -11.40
N VAL A 112 -32.42 24.28 -11.90
CA VAL A 112 -33.04 25.27 -12.81
C VAL A 112 -33.20 26.65 -12.14
N PRO A 113 -33.81 26.79 -10.95
CA PRO A 113 -33.93 28.10 -10.32
C PRO A 113 -32.59 28.66 -9.88
N VAL A 114 -31.65 27.84 -9.41
CA VAL A 114 -30.29 28.30 -9.08
C VAL A 114 -29.57 28.82 -10.31
N GLY A 115 -29.65 28.12 -11.45
CA GLY A 115 -29.08 28.59 -12.71
C GLY A 115 -29.70 29.91 -13.18
N LYS A 116 -31.02 30.06 -13.05
CA LYS A 116 -31.72 31.30 -13.40
C LYS A 116 -31.35 32.46 -12.46
N ALA A 117 -31.21 32.18 -11.17
CA ALA A 117 -30.76 33.15 -10.18
C ALA A 117 -29.30 33.57 -10.42
N LEU A 118 -28.39 32.63 -10.71
CA LEU A 118 -27.00 32.93 -11.06
C LEU A 118 -26.90 33.73 -12.35
N GLY A 119 -27.68 33.38 -13.38
CA GLY A 119 -27.73 34.13 -14.63
C GLY A 119 -28.22 35.56 -14.44
N TRP A 120 -29.26 35.75 -13.62
CA TRP A 120 -29.74 37.08 -13.24
C TRP A 120 -28.69 37.86 -12.46
N LEU A 121 -28.06 37.22 -11.46
CA LEU A 121 -27.02 37.84 -10.64
C LEU A 121 -25.82 38.25 -11.49
N GLY A 122 -25.37 37.40 -12.42
CA GLY A 122 -24.30 37.74 -13.36
C GLY A 122 -24.67 38.90 -14.28
N ASN A 123 -25.91 38.95 -14.76
CA ASN A 123 -26.38 40.05 -15.61
C ASN A 123 -26.41 41.39 -14.83
N VAL A 124 -27.01 41.39 -13.64
CA VAL A 124 -27.11 42.59 -12.80
C VAL A 124 -25.75 43.03 -12.26
N LEU A 125 -24.89 42.09 -11.86
CA LEU A 125 -23.61 42.41 -11.21
C LEU A 125 -22.48 42.67 -12.20
N VAL A 126 -22.55 42.15 -13.42
CA VAL A 126 -21.49 42.33 -14.42
C VAL A 126 -21.96 43.18 -15.57
N VAL A 127 -23.06 42.82 -16.21
CA VAL A 127 -23.50 43.47 -17.46
C VAL A 127 -24.01 44.89 -17.18
N VAL A 128 -24.85 45.09 -16.18
CA VAL A 128 -25.38 46.41 -15.83
C VAL A 128 -24.27 47.41 -15.43
N PRO A 129 -23.35 47.10 -14.51
CA PRO A 129 -22.27 48.02 -14.16
C PRO A 129 -21.28 48.20 -15.30
N LEU A 130 -21.05 47.20 -16.16
CA LEU A 130 -20.18 47.35 -17.32
C LEU A 130 -20.80 48.29 -18.37
N VAL A 131 -22.12 48.22 -18.58
CA VAL A 131 -22.86 49.15 -19.44
C VAL A 131 -22.86 50.56 -18.84
N TRP A 132 -23.03 50.69 -17.53
CA TRP A 132 -22.91 51.98 -16.82
C TRP A 132 -21.50 52.57 -16.96
N LEU A 133 -20.46 51.76 -16.80
CA LEU A 133 -19.07 52.16 -16.98
C LEU A 133 -18.83 52.63 -18.42
N TYR A 134 -19.34 51.90 -19.41
CA TYR A 134 -19.26 52.30 -20.80
C TYR A 134 -19.94 53.67 -21.03
N ARG A 135 -21.16 53.85 -20.52
CA ARG A 135 -21.93 55.08 -20.69
C ARG A 135 -21.37 56.28 -19.93
N TYR A 136 -20.93 56.10 -18.69
CA TYR A 136 -20.48 57.20 -17.84
C TYR A 136 -18.98 57.47 -17.89
N VAL A 137 -18.15 56.55 -18.39
CA VAL A 137 -16.70 56.77 -18.47
C VAL A 137 -16.24 56.85 -19.91
N LEU A 138 -16.66 55.93 -20.78
CA LEU A 138 -16.19 55.92 -22.16
C LEU A 138 -16.75 57.09 -22.98
N THR A 139 -18.03 57.44 -22.79
CA THR A 139 -18.66 58.57 -23.49
C THR A 139 -18.04 59.93 -23.16
N PRO A 140 -17.80 60.30 -21.88
CA PRO A 140 -17.13 61.56 -21.56
C PRO A 140 -15.65 61.56 -21.90
N VAL A 141 -14.96 60.41 -21.83
CA VAL A 141 -13.56 60.31 -22.29
C VAL A 141 -13.46 60.54 -23.80
N GLY A 142 -14.41 60.00 -24.59
CA GLY A 142 -14.49 60.30 -26.02
C GLY A 142 -14.71 61.78 -26.32
N HIS A 143 -15.57 62.45 -25.55
CA HIS A 143 -15.79 63.90 -25.67
C HIS A 143 -14.56 64.72 -25.24
N ALA A 144 -13.89 64.33 -24.16
CA ALA A 144 -12.69 64.99 -23.68
C ALA A 144 -11.54 64.89 -24.69
N ILE A 145 -11.34 63.72 -25.30
CA ILE A 145 -10.34 63.52 -26.35
C ILE A 145 -10.68 64.35 -27.60
N ALA A 146 -11.94 64.37 -28.02
CA ALA A 146 -12.37 65.19 -29.15
C ALA A 146 -12.22 66.70 -28.86
N TRP A 147 -12.41 67.13 -27.62
CA TRP A 147 -12.20 68.52 -27.22
C TRP A 147 -10.71 68.89 -27.19
N ALA A 148 -9.87 68.01 -26.64
CA ALA A 148 -8.42 68.17 -26.64
C ALA A 148 -7.83 68.23 -28.06
N ALA A 149 -8.27 67.34 -28.96
CA ALA A 149 -7.82 67.32 -30.36
C ALA A 149 -8.18 68.63 -31.09
N ARG A 150 -9.38 69.18 -30.85
CA ARG A 150 -9.76 70.50 -31.40
C ARG A 150 -8.95 71.64 -30.80
N GLY A 151 -8.66 71.61 -29.51
CA GLY A 151 -7.81 72.61 -28.85
C GLY A 151 -6.39 72.65 -29.44
N VAL A 152 -5.81 71.48 -29.71
CA VAL A 152 -4.48 71.36 -30.33
C VAL A 152 -4.49 71.88 -31.78
N GLY A 153 -5.51 71.53 -32.57
CA GLY A 153 -5.65 72.02 -33.94
C GLY A 153 -5.82 73.54 -34.03
N ALA A 154 -6.58 74.13 -33.10
CA ALA A 154 -6.71 75.58 -33.00
C ALA A 154 -5.39 76.26 -32.61
N GLY A 155 -4.65 75.69 -31.65
CA GLY A 155 -3.33 76.21 -31.24
C GLY A 155 -2.31 76.22 -32.38
N ALA A 156 -2.25 75.12 -33.16
CA ALA A 156 -1.36 75.04 -34.33
C ALA A 156 -1.71 76.09 -35.41
N GLY A 157 -3.01 76.35 -35.64
CA GLY A 157 -3.46 77.37 -36.58
C GLY A 157 -3.13 78.81 -36.14
N TRP A 158 -3.15 79.09 -34.83
CA TRP A 158 -2.73 80.37 -34.28
C TRP A 158 -1.22 80.61 -34.43
N ILE A 159 -0.42 79.57 -34.20
CA ILE A 159 1.04 79.64 -34.35
C ILE A 159 1.42 79.83 -35.83
N ALA A 160 0.80 79.10 -36.75
CA ALA A 160 1.05 79.25 -38.19
C ALA A 160 0.72 80.66 -38.70
N ARG A 161 -0.37 81.28 -38.21
CA ARG A 161 -0.72 82.67 -38.54
C ARG A 161 0.25 83.68 -37.92
N GLY A 162 0.70 83.45 -36.69
CA GLY A 162 1.71 84.29 -36.03
C GLY A 162 3.05 84.26 -36.77
N VAL A 163 3.46 83.08 -37.24
CA VAL A 163 4.69 82.91 -38.02
C VAL A 163 4.59 83.57 -39.40
N GLY A 164 3.45 83.46 -40.09
CA GLY A 164 3.23 84.15 -41.36
C GLY A 164 3.26 85.68 -41.24
N ALA A 165 2.68 86.22 -40.15
CA ALA A 165 2.71 87.65 -39.87
C ALA A 165 4.12 88.14 -39.50
N ALA A 166 4.87 87.34 -38.73
CA ALA A 166 6.26 87.64 -38.37
C ALA A 166 7.18 87.67 -39.60
N LEU A 167 7.04 86.72 -40.54
CA LEU A 167 7.81 86.73 -41.79
C LEU A 167 7.48 87.94 -42.68
N GLY A 168 6.21 88.34 -42.75
CA GLY A 168 5.80 89.53 -43.53
C GLY A 168 6.36 90.85 -42.97
N TRP A 169 6.43 90.96 -41.64
CA TRP A 169 6.97 92.15 -40.96
C TRP A 169 8.50 92.27 -41.11
N VAL A 170 9.21 91.13 -41.08
CA VAL A 170 10.66 91.07 -41.25
C VAL A 170 11.06 91.43 -42.69
N TYR A 171 10.28 91.03 -43.71
CA TYR A 171 10.56 91.40 -45.10
C TYR A 171 10.41 92.92 -45.36
N ALA A 172 9.47 93.58 -44.69
CA ALA A 172 9.21 95.01 -44.85
C ALA A 172 10.28 95.91 -44.21
N THR A 173 10.99 95.41 -43.20
CA THR A 173 11.84 96.24 -42.32
C THR A 173 13.34 96.12 -42.64
N LEU A 174 13.76 95.13 -43.45
CA LEU A 174 15.18 94.75 -43.61
C LEU A 174 15.95 95.40 -44.77
N LEU A 175 15.29 96.12 -45.69
CA LEU A 175 15.98 96.56 -46.91
C LEU A 175 16.85 97.82 -46.74
N THR A 176 16.79 98.53 -45.61
CA THR A 176 17.36 99.90 -45.49
C THR A 176 18.58 100.10 -44.58
N PRO A 177 18.95 99.26 -43.60
CA PRO A 177 20.15 99.53 -42.79
C PRO A 177 21.22 98.42 -42.87
N VAL A 178 21.60 98.00 -44.07
CA VAL A 178 22.49 96.84 -44.31
C VAL A 178 23.99 97.12 -44.06
N GLY A 179 24.42 98.36 -43.84
CA GLY A 179 25.84 98.70 -43.88
C GLY A 179 26.68 98.45 -42.61
N HIS A 180 26.12 98.47 -41.40
CA HIS A 180 26.94 98.61 -40.17
C HIS A 180 26.72 97.54 -39.09
N ALA A 181 25.62 96.78 -39.15
CA ALA A 181 25.38 95.71 -38.18
C ALA A 181 26.27 94.48 -38.41
N VAL A 182 26.79 94.28 -39.63
CA VAL A 182 27.42 93.03 -40.08
C VAL A 182 28.62 92.60 -39.22
N MET A 183 29.44 93.54 -38.71
CA MET A 183 30.62 93.17 -37.90
C MET A 183 30.33 92.95 -36.40
N TRP A 184 29.27 93.55 -35.83
CA TRP A 184 28.89 93.29 -34.43
C TRP A 184 28.06 92.01 -34.26
N VAL A 185 27.34 91.63 -35.31
CA VAL A 185 26.43 90.48 -35.36
C VAL A 185 27.20 89.14 -35.33
N LEU A 186 28.34 89.01 -35.99
CA LEU A 186 29.12 87.76 -36.03
C LEU A 186 29.60 87.25 -34.66
N LYS A 187 29.93 88.16 -33.72
CA LYS A 187 30.48 87.80 -32.40
C LYS A 187 29.41 87.58 -31.32
N GLY A 188 28.25 88.24 -31.44
CA GLY A 188 27.09 88.02 -30.57
C GLY A 188 26.24 86.79 -30.95
N ILE A 189 26.26 86.40 -32.23
CA ILE A 189 25.51 85.24 -32.74
C ILE A 189 25.97 83.93 -32.08
N GLY A 190 27.28 83.73 -31.88
CA GLY A 190 27.80 82.46 -31.33
C GLY A 190 27.38 82.18 -29.88
N THR A 191 27.40 83.20 -29.03
CA THR A 191 27.00 83.09 -27.61
C THR A 191 25.48 83.14 -27.46
N GLY A 192 24.79 83.91 -28.30
CA GLY A 192 23.33 83.97 -28.34
C GLY A 192 22.68 82.66 -28.81
N LEU A 193 23.20 82.02 -29.86
CA LEU A 193 22.69 80.73 -30.35
C LEU A 193 22.95 79.57 -29.38
N ALA A 194 24.08 79.58 -28.67
CA ALA A 194 24.36 78.55 -27.67
C ALA A 194 23.44 78.67 -26.43
N ALA A 195 23.21 79.90 -25.95
CA ALA A 195 22.31 80.16 -24.82
C ALA A 195 20.82 79.94 -25.18
N LEU A 196 20.40 80.35 -26.39
CA LEU A 196 19.05 80.07 -26.89
C LEU A 196 18.85 78.57 -27.16
N GLY A 197 19.86 77.88 -27.68
CA GLY A 197 19.82 76.43 -27.88
C GLY A 197 19.65 75.67 -26.56
N LEU A 198 20.43 76.03 -25.52
CA LEU A 198 20.30 75.40 -24.19
C LEU A 198 18.97 75.76 -23.50
N GLY A 199 18.53 77.02 -23.61
CA GLY A 199 17.26 77.48 -23.05
C GLY A 199 16.06 76.80 -23.70
N VAL A 200 16.06 76.68 -25.03
CA VAL A 200 15.02 75.95 -25.77
C VAL A 200 15.08 74.46 -25.49
N TRP A 201 16.26 73.85 -25.44
CA TRP A 201 16.40 72.42 -25.15
C TRP A 201 15.93 72.08 -23.73
N THR A 202 16.30 72.89 -22.73
CA THR A 202 15.86 72.68 -21.34
C THR A 202 14.37 72.93 -21.18
N ALA A 203 13.82 73.96 -21.84
CA ALA A 203 12.38 74.21 -21.88
C ALA A 203 11.62 73.07 -22.56
N VAL A 204 12.08 72.59 -23.71
CA VAL A 204 11.47 71.45 -24.44
C VAL A 204 11.60 70.16 -23.63
N ALA A 205 12.74 69.89 -23.00
CA ALA A 205 12.95 68.70 -22.18
C ALA A 205 12.15 68.75 -20.86
N TRP A 206 11.94 69.95 -20.30
CA TRP A 206 11.08 70.16 -19.13
C TRP A 206 9.61 70.01 -19.52
N LEU A 207 9.19 70.60 -20.63
CA LEU A 207 7.84 70.47 -21.17
C LEU A 207 7.55 69.01 -21.55
N ALA A 208 8.47 68.31 -22.21
CA ALA A 208 8.31 66.89 -22.54
C ALA A 208 8.21 66.02 -21.27
N ARG A 209 9.04 66.28 -20.26
CA ARG A 209 8.95 65.56 -18.98
C ARG A 209 7.63 65.82 -18.27
N TYR A 210 7.19 67.06 -18.15
CA TYR A 210 6.00 67.39 -17.38
C TYR A 210 4.70 67.12 -18.14
N LEU A 211 4.70 67.29 -19.46
CA LEU A 211 3.52 67.12 -20.32
C LEU A 211 3.32 65.70 -20.82
N VAL A 212 4.39 64.90 -20.93
CA VAL A 212 4.30 63.53 -21.45
C VAL A 212 4.68 62.52 -20.39
N VAL A 213 5.86 62.66 -19.77
CA VAL A 213 6.37 61.62 -18.86
C VAL A 213 5.61 61.59 -17.55
N VAL A 214 5.34 62.74 -16.92
CA VAL A 214 4.56 62.81 -15.67
C VAL A 214 3.15 62.26 -15.85
N PRO A 215 2.34 62.68 -16.85
CA PRO A 215 1.02 62.09 -17.05
C PRO A 215 1.07 60.64 -17.50
N ALA A 216 2.10 60.21 -18.25
CA ALA A 216 2.28 58.79 -18.57
C ALA A 216 2.58 57.94 -17.33
N VAL A 217 3.42 58.42 -16.42
CA VAL A 217 3.71 57.76 -15.13
C VAL A 217 2.47 57.78 -14.23
N TRP A 218 1.72 58.87 -14.24
CA TRP A 218 0.45 58.95 -13.50
C TRP A 218 -0.57 57.96 -14.04
N LEU A 219 -0.70 57.84 -15.37
CA LEU A 219 -1.56 56.87 -16.01
C LEU A 219 -1.10 55.42 -15.74
N TYR A 220 0.21 55.16 -15.75
CA TYR A 220 0.76 53.85 -15.41
C TYR A 220 0.46 53.45 -13.96
N THR A 221 0.67 54.37 -13.02
CA THR A 221 0.49 54.10 -11.60
C THR A 221 -0.98 54.05 -11.18
N TRP A 222 -1.83 54.93 -11.71
CA TRP A 222 -3.25 54.98 -11.34
C TRP A 222 -4.15 54.06 -12.16
N VAL A 223 -3.74 53.64 -13.36
CA VAL A 223 -4.57 52.78 -14.21
C VAL A 223 -3.92 51.41 -14.38
N LEU A 224 -2.65 51.34 -14.78
CA LEU A 224 -2.02 50.07 -15.12
C LEU A 224 -1.70 49.22 -13.89
N ALA A 225 -1.25 49.82 -12.80
CA ALA A 225 -0.97 49.09 -11.55
C ALA A 225 -2.22 48.49 -10.87
N PRO A 226 -3.37 49.20 -10.76
CA PRO A 226 -4.59 48.59 -10.23
C PRO A 226 -5.19 47.58 -11.19
N VAL A 227 -5.13 47.80 -12.51
CA VAL A 227 -5.57 46.80 -13.50
C VAL A 227 -4.70 45.53 -13.41
N GLY A 228 -3.38 45.67 -13.30
CA GLY A 228 -2.47 44.54 -13.11
C GLY A 228 -2.76 43.76 -11.82
N ARG A 229 -3.02 44.45 -10.70
CA ARG A 229 -3.43 43.81 -9.44
C ARG A 229 -4.80 43.14 -9.54
N ALA A 230 -5.77 43.74 -10.21
CA ALA A 230 -7.10 43.17 -10.41
C ALA A 230 -7.04 41.90 -11.28
N VAL A 231 -6.26 41.93 -12.37
CA VAL A 231 -6.04 40.76 -13.23
C VAL A 231 -5.33 39.65 -12.45
N ALA A 232 -4.28 39.98 -11.68
CA ALA A 232 -3.59 38.99 -10.85
C ALA A 232 -4.53 38.37 -9.79
N TRP A 233 -5.38 39.18 -9.16
CA TRP A 233 -6.41 38.69 -8.24
C TRP A 233 -7.42 37.79 -8.93
N CYS A 234 -7.85 38.14 -10.15
CA CYS A 234 -8.80 37.35 -10.92
C CYS A 234 -8.20 36.00 -11.35
N CYS A 235 -6.95 36.00 -11.83
CA CYS A 235 -6.21 34.78 -12.13
C CYS A 235 -6.03 33.90 -10.89
N LYS A 236 -5.69 34.50 -9.75
CA LYS A 236 -5.55 33.76 -8.48
C LYS A 236 -6.88 33.19 -8.00
N GLY A 237 -7.98 33.93 -8.15
CA GLY A 237 -9.33 33.47 -7.86
C GLY A 237 -9.75 32.31 -8.76
N LEU A 238 -9.42 32.37 -10.06
CA LEU A 238 -9.69 31.29 -11.01
C LEU A 238 -8.90 30.02 -10.66
N VAL A 239 -7.60 30.16 -10.37
CA VAL A 239 -6.76 29.03 -9.94
C VAL A 239 -7.32 28.40 -8.67
N TRP A 240 -7.70 29.22 -7.68
CA TRP A 240 -8.32 28.73 -6.45
C TRP A 240 -9.63 27.97 -6.73
N LEU A 241 -10.50 28.50 -7.58
CA LEU A 241 -11.76 27.86 -7.95
C LEU A 241 -11.52 26.50 -8.63
N VAL A 242 -10.60 26.47 -9.59
CA VAL A 242 -10.23 25.23 -10.30
C VAL A 242 -9.64 24.22 -9.32
N SER A 243 -8.75 24.64 -8.42
CA SER A 243 -8.21 23.77 -7.38
C SER A 243 -9.31 23.21 -6.48
N VAL A 244 -10.25 24.03 -5.99
CA VAL A 244 -11.37 23.56 -5.16
C VAL A 244 -12.23 22.53 -5.91
N ILE A 245 -12.52 22.76 -7.19
CA ILE A 245 -13.27 21.82 -8.02
C ILE A 245 -12.50 20.50 -8.17
N VAL A 246 -11.21 20.57 -8.51
CA VAL A 246 -10.36 19.38 -8.67
C VAL A 246 -10.24 18.59 -7.37
N THR A 247 -10.04 19.27 -6.23
CA THR A 247 -9.97 18.61 -4.91
C THR A 247 -11.31 18.01 -4.52
N GLY A 248 -12.42 18.71 -4.80
CA GLY A 248 -13.78 18.19 -4.57
C GLY A 248 -14.07 16.94 -5.40
N VAL A 249 -13.77 16.98 -6.70
CA VAL A 249 -13.91 15.83 -7.60
C VAL A 249 -13.00 14.69 -7.15
N GLY A 250 -11.75 14.96 -6.80
CA GLY A 250 -10.80 13.96 -6.30
C GLY A 250 -11.29 13.30 -5.02
N THR A 251 -11.85 14.08 -4.09
CA THR A 251 -12.39 13.58 -2.82
C THR A 251 -13.65 12.75 -3.04
N ALA A 252 -14.53 13.17 -3.95
CA ALA A 252 -15.71 12.41 -4.34
C ALA A 252 -15.33 11.08 -5.00
N LEU A 253 -14.40 11.10 -5.96
CA LEU A 253 -13.88 9.89 -6.61
C LEU A 253 -13.21 8.96 -5.60
N TYR A 254 -12.42 9.51 -4.68
CA TYR A 254 -11.82 8.74 -3.59
C TYR A 254 -12.89 8.09 -2.71
N TRP A 255 -13.92 8.83 -2.30
CA TRP A 255 -15.01 8.29 -1.48
C TRP A 255 -15.80 7.22 -2.23
N ILE A 256 -16.10 7.43 -3.50
CA ILE A 256 -16.79 6.45 -4.35
C ILE A 256 -15.93 5.19 -4.48
N ALA A 257 -14.63 5.32 -4.79
CA ALA A 257 -13.72 4.19 -4.87
C ALA A 257 -13.60 3.49 -3.50
N ARG A 258 -13.49 4.25 -2.41
CA ARG A 258 -13.44 3.71 -1.04
C ARG A 258 -14.71 2.90 -0.76
N ILE A 259 -15.90 3.44 -1.00
CA ILE A 259 -17.16 2.72 -0.80
C ILE A 259 -17.22 1.49 -1.72
N LEU A 260 -16.92 1.67 -3.00
CA LEU A 260 -17.04 0.63 -4.02
C LEU A 260 -16.04 -0.51 -3.86
N PHE A 261 -14.85 -0.26 -3.30
CA PHE A 261 -13.83 -1.30 -3.11
C PHE A 261 -13.74 -1.78 -1.67
N VAL A 262 -13.74 -0.86 -0.71
CA VAL A 262 -13.44 -1.19 0.69
C VAL A 262 -14.63 -1.83 1.37
N LEU A 263 -15.86 -1.37 1.13
CA LEU A 263 -17.03 -2.01 1.71
C LEU A 263 -17.22 -3.43 1.19
N PRO A 264 -17.16 -3.72 -0.13
CA PRO A 264 -17.24 -5.11 -0.58
C PRO A 264 -16.02 -5.93 -0.17
N ALA A 265 -14.81 -5.36 -0.09
CA ALA A 265 -13.65 -6.08 0.44
C ALA A 265 -13.81 -6.42 1.94
N LEU A 266 -14.35 -5.50 2.75
CA LEU A 266 -14.66 -5.74 4.16
C LEU A 266 -15.81 -6.73 4.32
N ALA A 267 -16.84 -6.65 3.48
CA ALA A 267 -17.92 -7.62 3.45
C ALA A 267 -17.39 -8.99 3.08
N LEU A 268 -16.56 -9.11 2.05
CA LEU A 268 -15.88 -10.35 1.65
C LEU A 268 -15.01 -10.88 2.79
N TRP A 269 -14.26 -10.01 3.46
CA TRP A 269 -13.45 -10.41 4.61
C TRP A 269 -14.31 -10.94 5.77
N ARG A 270 -15.42 -10.25 6.09
CA ARG A 270 -16.31 -10.65 7.19
C ARG A 270 -17.26 -11.80 6.86
N TRP A 271 -17.55 -12.04 5.58
CA TRP A 271 -18.45 -13.10 5.15
C TRP A 271 -17.73 -14.34 4.63
N ILE A 272 -16.49 -14.19 4.16
CA ILE A 272 -15.70 -15.32 3.64
C ILE A 272 -14.48 -15.57 4.52
N LEU A 273 -13.63 -14.57 4.78
CA LEU A 273 -12.39 -14.83 5.51
C LEU A 273 -12.60 -15.18 6.99
N THR A 274 -13.57 -14.58 7.69
CA THR A 274 -13.84 -14.97 9.08
C THR A 274 -14.43 -16.37 9.22
N PRO A 275 -15.45 -16.81 8.44
CA PRO A 275 -15.88 -18.21 8.50
C PRO A 275 -14.82 -19.16 7.95
N ALA A 276 -14.14 -18.83 6.85
CA ALA A 276 -13.05 -19.65 6.33
C ALA A 276 -11.91 -19.79 7.34
N GLY A 277 -11.51 -18.69 8.02
CA GLY A 277 -10.51 -18.71 9.07
C GLY A 277 -10.93 -19.52 10.29
N ARG A 278 -12.22 -19.48 10.64
CA ARG A 278 -12.77 -20.33 11.72
C ARG A 278 -12.74 -21.81 11.33
N VAL A 279 -13.11 -22.14 10.10
CA VAL A 279 -13.03 -23.50 9.55
C VAL A 279 -11.56 -23.96 9.45
N LEU A 280 -10.65 -23.11 8.97
CA LEU A 280 -9.22 -23.40 8.89
C LEU A 280 -8.60 -23.59 10.27
N ALA A 281 -9.04 -22.83 11.27
CA ALA A 281 -8.59 -22.99 12.65
C ALA A 281 -9.09 -24.30 13.27
N VAL A 282 -10.31 -24.73 12.94
CA VAL A 282 -10.82 -26.05 13.35
C VAL A 282 -10.03 -27.16 12.66
N ILE A 283 -9.89 -27.11 11.33
CA ILE A 283 -9.11 -28.08 10.56
C ILE A 283 -7.66 -28.12 11.07
N GLY A 284 -7.04 -26.97 11.28
CA GLY A 284 -5.69 -26.88 11.81
C GLY A 284 -5.58 -27.51 13.19
N ARG A 285 -6.55 -27.27 14.08
CA ARG A 285 -6.58 -27.87 15.42
C ARG A 285 -6.72 -29.39 15.37
N GLU A 286 -7.63 -29.90 14.56
CA GLU A 286 -7.82 -31.34 14.36
C GLU A 286 -6.59 -32.00 13.73
N VAL A 287 -5.95 -31.35 12.76
CA VAL A 287 -4.70 -31.83 12.15
C VAL A 287 -3.56 -31.84 13.17
N TRP A 288 -3.46 -30.81 14.02
CA TRP A 288 -2.46 -30.75 15.09
C TRP A 288 -2.70 -31.82 16.16
N ASP A 289 -3.94 -32.09 16.55
CA ASP A 289 -4.28 -33.14 17.50
C ASP A 289 -4.01 -34.54 16.93
N ALA A 290 -4.31 -34.74 15.64
CA ALA A 290 -3.99 -35.97 14.90
C ALA A 290 -2.48 -36.18 14.78
N LEU A 291 -1.72 -35.13 14.44
CA LEU A 291 -0.25 -35.18 14.41
C LEU A 291 0.33 -35.40 15.79
N GLY A 292 -0.22 -34.78 16.83
CA GLY A 292 0.20 -34.98 18.22
C GLY A 292 -0.03 -36.42 18.70
N HIS A 293 -1.15 -37.03 18.31
CA HIS A 293 -1.40 -38.45 18.57
C HIS A 293 -0.45 -39.35 17.78
N ALA A 294 -0.25 -39.08 16.48
CA ALA A 294 0.68 -39.82 15.65
C ALA A 294 2.12 -39.75 16.20
N TRP A 295 2.54 -38.58 16.70
CA TRP A 295 3.85 -38.38 17.31
C TRP A 295 4.02 -39.14 18.63
N ARG A 296 2.98 -39.16 19.48
CA ARG A 296 3.00 -39.98 20.71
C ARG A 296 3.08 -41.48 20.40
N VAL A 297 2.35 -41.94 19.38
CA VAL A 297 2.42 -43.34 18.92
C VAL A 297 3.81 -43.64 18.35
N ALA A 298 4.37 -42.75 17.53
CA ALA A 298 5.72 -42.88 17.02
C ALA A 298 6.78 -42.91 18.14
N GLY A 299 6.61 -42.10 19.19
CA GLY A 299 7.47 -42.12 20.38
C GLY A 299 7.42 -43.45 21.14
N HIS A 300 6.22 -44.02 21.33
CA HIS A 300 6.07 -45.36 21.93
C HIS A 300 6.71 -46.45 21.07
N ILE A 301 6.54 -46.40 19.74
CA ILE A 301 7.16 -47.35 18.81
C ILE A 301 8.68 -47.20 18.86
N SER A 302 9.21 -45.97 18.86
CA SER A 302 10.65 -45.73 18.93
C SER A 302 11.26 -46.22 20.26
N LEU A 303 10.54 -46.08 21.37
CA LEU A 303 10.94 -46.65 22.66
C LEU A 303 10.90 -48.17 22.66
N ALA A 304 9.88 -48.77 22.04
CA ALA A 304 9.79 -50.23 21.89
C ALA A 304 10.93 -50.78 21.03
N VAL A 305 11.19 -50.16 19.88
CA VAL A 305 12.29 -50.52 18.97
C VAL A 305 13.63 -50.29 19.64
N GLY A 306 13.83 -49.17 20.33
CA GLY A 306 15.06 -48.88 21.07
C GLY A 306 15.29 -49.89 22.20
N ARG A 307 14.24 -50.30 22.91
CA ARG A 307 14.33 -51.31 23.98
C ARG A 307 14.61 -52.70 23.41
N LEU A 308 14.02 -53.03 22.27
CA LEU A 308 14.26 -54.29 21.56
C LEU A 308 15.70 -54.34 21.02
N LEU A 309 16.18 -53.26 20.41
CA LEU A 309 17.55 -53.13 19.92
C LEU A 309 18.57 -53.16 21.07
N ALA A 310 18.30 -52.46 22.17
CA ALA A 310 19.13 -52.51 23.37
C ALA A 310 19.17 -53.91 24.00
N THR A 311 18.03 -54.62 23.98
CA THR A 311 17.95 -56.00 24.48
C THR A 311 18.74 -56.95 23.59
N LEU A 312 18.61 -56.83 22.26
CA LEU A 312 19.39 -57.61 21.29
C LEU A 312 20.88 -57.30 21.43
N PHE A 313 21.26 -56.03 21.52
CA PHE A 313 22.64 -55.62 21.73
C PHE A 313 23.21 -56.19 23.03
N ARG A 314 22.43 -56.16 24.12
CA ARG A 314 22.82 -56.76 25.39
C ARG A 314 23.01 -58.28 25.27
N TRP A 315 22.09 -58.97 24.60
CA TRP A 315 22.17 -60.42 24.39
C TRP A 315 23.34 -60.84 23.49
N ILE A 316 23.61 -60.08 22.42
CA ILE A 316 24.62 -60.40 21.41
C ILE A 316 26.03 -60.02 21.85
N PHE A 317 26.19 -58.87 22.52
CA PHE A 317 27.53 -58.35 22.86
C PHE A 317 27.81 -58.45 24.35
N VAL A 318 26.89 -57.98 25.19
CA VAL A 318 27.17 -57.81 26.62
C VAL A 318 27.13 -59.14 27.37
N GLU A 319 26.14 -59.98 27.11
CA GLU A 319 25.97 -61.30 27.73
C GLU A 319 27.18 -62.22 27.47
N PRO A 320 27.64 -62.41 26.22
CA PRO A 320 28.80 -63.26 25.94
C PRO A 320 30.10 -62.64 26.44
N VAL A 321 30.30 -61.32 26.32
CA VAL A 321 31.51 -60.67 26.87
C VAL A 321 31.55 -60.78 28.40
N ARG A 322 30.40 -60.62 29.08
CA ARG A 322 30.30 -60.79 30.53
C ARG A 322 30.53 -62.24 30.96
N TRP A 323 30.07 -63.21 30.17
CA TRP A 323 30.38 -64.62 30.39
C TRP A 323 31.86 -64.91 30.18
N VAL A 324 32.48 -64.45 29.08
CA VAL A 324 33.93 -64.61 28.84
C VAL A 324 34.74 -63.94 29.93
N TYR A 325 34.34 -62.75 30.38
CA TYR A 325 35.02 -62.06 31.47
C TYR A 325 34.94 -62.84 32.79
N ARG A 326 33.76 -63.36 33.14
CA ARG A 326 33.57 -64.15 34.38
C ARG A 326 34.20 -65.54 34.30
N SER A 327 34.01 -66.24 33.20
CA SER A 327 34.41 -67.64 33.03
C SER A 327 35.88 -67.79 32.63
N VAL A 328 36.48 -66.79 31.99
CA VAL A 328 37.87 -66.87 31.48
C VAL A 328 38.78 -65.86 32.18
N LEU A 329 38.46 -64.56 32.16
CA LEU A 329 39.35 -63.55 32.74
C LEU A 329 39.43 -63.63 34.27
N THR A 330 38.35 -63.99 34.95
CA THR A 330 38.35 -64.05 36.43
C THR A 330 39.21 -65.21 36.96
N PRO A 331 39.08 -66.46 36.48
CA PRO A 331 39.97 -67.54 36.91
C PRO A 331 41.41 -67.33 36.42
N VAL A 332 41.63 -66.86 35.19
CA VAL A 332 42.99 -66.55 34.70
C VAL A 332 43.62 -65.42 35.51
N GLY A 333 42.84 -64.40 35.89
CA GLY A 333 43.30 -63.31 36.76
C GLY A 333 43.71 -63.81 38.15
N HIS A 334 43.00 -64.78 38.72
CA HIS A 334 43.39 -65.41 39.97
C HIS A 334 44.65 -66.27 39.82
N VAL A 335 44.77 -67.07 38.75
CA VAL A 335 45.96 -67.88 38.50
C VAL A 335 47.20 -67.01 38.26
N VAL A 336 47.11 -65.95 37.45
CA VAL A 336 48.23 -65.01 37.22
C VAL A 336 48.61 -64.29 38.52
N ARG A 337 47.62 -63.92 39.34
CA ARG A 337 47.86 -63.23 40.60
C ARG A 337 48.54 -64.13 41.64
N ASP A 338 48.13 -65.40 41.72
CA ASP A 338 48.66 -66.33 42.72
C ASP A 338 49.97 -66.99 42.25
N ALA A 339 50.11 -67.31 40.97
CA ALA A 339 51.29 -68.00 40.44
C ALA A 339 52.46 -67.09 40.06
N VAL A 340 52.21 -65.81 39.71
CA VAL A 340 53.26 -64.90 39.22
C VAL A 340 53.45 -63.71 40.14
N LEU A 341 52.37 -63.00 40.46
CA LEU A 341 52.48 -61.74 41.21
C LEU A 341 52.82 -61.96 42.69
N ARG A 342 52.27 -63.01 43.32
CA ARG A 342 52.59 -63.38 44.71
C ARG A 342 54.06 -63.77 44.92
N PRO A 343 54.64 -64.73 44.16
CA PRO A 343 56.04 -65.10 44.31
C PRO A 343 57.01 -63.97 43.92
N ALA A 344 56.69 -63.17 42.90
CA ALA A 344 57.49 -61.98 42.57
C ALA A 344 57.48 -60.93 43.68
N ALA A 345 56.34 -60.72 44.35
CA ALA A 345 56.24 -59.79 45.48
C ALA A 345 56.94 -60.31 46.75
N GLU A 346 57.08 -61.61 46.91
CA GLU A 346 57.84 -62.22 48.01
C GLU A 346 59.35 -62.16 47.74
N ALA A 347 59.79 -62.47 46.52
CA ALA A 347 61.19 -62.30 46.09
C ALA A 347 61.65 -60.82 46.14
N ALA A 348 60.78 -59.88 45.76
CA ALA A 348 61.09 -58.44 45.90
C ALA A 348 61.24 -58.01 47.37
N ARG A 349 60.49 -58.64 48.29
CA ARG A 349 60.56 -58.34 49.72
C ARG A 349 61.81 -58.93 50.38
N SER A 350 62.32 -60.08 49.94
CA SER A 350 63.59 -60.64 50.44
C SER A 350 64.80 -59.80 49.98
N VAL A 351 64.84 -59.42 48.70
CA VAL A 351 65.89 -58.53 48.15
C VAL A 351 65.88 -57.18 48.88
N ARG A 352 64.70 -56.57 49.07
CA ARG A 352 64.59 -55.27 49.77
C ARG A 352 65.10 -55.32 51.22
N ARG A 353 64.88 -56.42 51.94
CA ARG A 353 65.38 -56.57 53.32
C ARG A 353 66.90 -56.70 53.34
N ALA A 354 67.48 -57.52 52.46
CA ALA A 354 68.92 -57.65 52.32
C ALA A 354 69.59 -56.31 51.93
N THR A 355 69.01 -55.58 50.97
CA THR A 355 69.52 -54.26 50.58
C THR A 355 69.44 -53.25 51.73
N ARG A 356 68.36 -53.26 52.53
CA ARG A 356 68.23 -52.36 53.69
C ARG A 356 69.23 -52.69 54.80
N GLN A 357 69.50 -53.96 55.06
CA GLN A 357 70.50 -54.38 56.05
C GLN A 357 71.92 -54.00 55.60
N ALA A 358 72.26 -54.21 54.33
CA ALA A 358 73.55 -53.79 53.78
C ALA A 358 73.74 -52.25 53.83
N LEU A 359 72.69 -51.49 53.49
CA LEU A 359 72.71 -50.02 53.61
C LEU A 359 72.81 -49.53 55.06
N ALA A 360 72.14 -50.20 56.00
CA ALA A 360 72.24 -49.86 57.41
C ALA A 360 73.66 -50.12 57.95
N ALA A 361 74.24 -51.28 57.63
CA ALA A 361 75.60 -51.62 57.99
C ALA A 361 76.63 -50.65 57.39
N ALA A 362 76.47 -50.28 56.11
CA ALA A 362 77.34 -49.30 55.45
C ALA A 362 77.21 -47.90 56.05
N ARG A 363 76.00 -47.49 56.47
CA ARG A 363 75.79 -46.19 57.13
C ARG A 363 76.39 -46.17 58.53
N GLU A 364 76.31 -47.26 59.26
CA GLU A 364 76.88 -47.35 60.60
C GLU A 364 78.40 -47.33 60.55
N SER A 365 79.03 -48.06 59.62
CA SER A 365 80.48 -48.03 59.42
C SER A 365 80.99 -46.65 59.01
N VAL A 366 80.26 -45.91 58.17
CA VAL A 366 80.59 -44.51 57.85
C VAL A 366 80.43 -43.59 59.05
N ARG A 367 79.38 -43.77 59.87
CA ARG A 367 79.18 -42.97 61.09
C ARG A 367 80.27 -43.23 62.12
N GLN A 368 80.66 -44.49 62.31
CA GLN A 368 81.78 -44.87 63.19
C GLN A 368 83.10 -44.31 62.67
N ALA A 369 83.44 -44.52 61.40
CA ALA A 369 84.67 -43.98 60.81
C ALA A 369 84.75 -42.46 60.93
N ARG A 370 83.62 -41.76 60.74
CA ARG A 370 83.55 -40.31 60.91
C ARG A 370 83.67 -39.90 62.38
N ALA A 371 83.06 -40.64 63.30
CA ALA A 371 83.16 -40.38 64.73
C ALA A 371 84.59 -40.60 65.24
N ASP A 372 85.26 -41.65 64.77
CA ASP A 372 86.64 -41.96 65.16
C ASP A 372 87.64 -40.98 64.53
N PHE A 373 87.47 -40.61 63.25
CA PHE A 373 88.25 -39.54 62.63
C PHE A 373 88.05 -38.20 63.35
N ARG A 374 86.80 -37.88 63.73
CA ARG A 374 86.50 -36.66 64.50
C ARG A 374 87.12 -36.72 65.89
N ARG A 375 87.12 -37.87 66.57
CA ARG A 375 87.80 -38.04 67.87
C ARG A 375 89.31 -37.85 67.74
N MET A 376 89.93 -38.37 66.69
CA MET A 376 91.36 -38.19 66.43
C MET A 376 91.74 -36.73 66.15
N LEU A 377 90.90 -36.00 65.41
CA LEU A 377 91.17 -34.60 65.05
C LEU A 377 90.82 -33.57 66.13
N PHE A 378 89.75 -33.80 66.90
CA PHE A 378 89.16 -32.78 67.79
C PHE A 378 89.17 -33.15 69.28
N GLY A 379 89.69 -34.32 69.66
CA GLY A 379 89.67 -34.78 71.04
C GLY A 379 88.28 -35.24 71.54
N GLN A 380 88.22 -35.85 72.72
CA GLN A 380 87.00 -36.44 73.27
C GLN A 380 86.00 -35.37 73.79
N PRO A 381 84.73 -35.36 73.34
CA PRO A 381 83.70 -34.45 73.89
C PRO A 381 83.16 -34.94 75.25
N ARG A 382 82.99 -34.03 76.22
CA ARG A 382 82.36 -34.31 77.53
C ARG A 382 80.83 -34.56 77.40
N GLN A 383 80.31 -35.58 78.08
CA GLN A 383 78.91 -36.02 78.03
C GLN A 383 77.95 -35.15 78.86
N PRO A 384 76.82 -34.68 78.30
CA PRO A 384 75.71 -34.08 79.06
C PRO A 384 74.59 -35.10 79.37
N GLN A 385 73.98 -34.99 80.57
CA GLN A 385 72.95 -35.87 81.14
C GLN A 385 71.52 -35.33 80.86
N PRO A 386 70.50 -36.18 80.58
CA PRO A 386 69.26 -35.77 79.92
C PRO A 386 68.08 -35.44 80.87
N VAL A 387 67.17 -34.56 80.41
CA VAL A 387 65.87 -34.24 81.04
C VAL A 387 64.73 -34.33 80.00
N ASP A 388 63.53 -34.65 80.46
CA ASP A 388 62.46 -35.37 79.77
C ASP A 388 61.26 -34.50 79.29
N ARG A 389 60.76 -34.80 78.07
CA ARG A 389 59.32 -34.86 77.66
C ARG A 389 58.48 -33.59 77.34
N ARG A 390 57.67 -33.65 76.23
CA ARG A 390 56.16 -33.78 76.20
C ARG A 390 55.52 -33.48 74.81
N GLU A 391 54.51 -34.28 74.40
CA GLU A 391 53.65 -34.16 73.19
C GLU A 391 52.16 -33.80 73.54
N PRO A 392 51.31 -33.38 72.57
CA PRO A 392 49.84 -33.38 72.72
C PRO A 392 48.99 -34.08 71.60
N SER A 393 47.74 -34.41 71.97
CA SER A 393 46.74 -35.34 71.40
C SER A 393 45.57 -34.73 70.55
N GLY A 394 44.83 -35.55 69.78
CA GLY A 394 43.88 -35.20 68.68
C GLY A 394 42.38 -34.90 68.98
N ARG A 395 41.52 -34.85 67.93
CA ARG A 395 40.10 -34.38 67.98
C ARG A 395 39.12 -35.07 66.97
N GLU A 396 37.86 -35.25 67.39
CA GLU A 396 36.68 -36.00 66.84
C GLU A 396 35.78 -35.30 65.77
N PRO A 397 34.85 -36.02 65.08
CA PRO A 397 33.80 -35.49 64.16
C PRO A 397 32.36 -35.35 64.75
N ARG A 398 31.50 -34.50 64.15
CA ARG A 398 30.16 -34.02 64.62
C ARG A 398 28.99 -34.35 63.64
N THR A 399 27.74 -34.23 64.14
CA THR A 399 26.46 -34.91 63.78
C THR A 399 25.54 -34.27 62.71
N LEU A 400 24.57 -35.06 62.20
CA LEU A 400 23.38 -34.64 61.41
C LEU A 400 22.09 -34.83 62.24
N GLY A 401 21.11 -33.94 62.11
CA GLY A 401 19.84 -33.97 62.84
C GLY A 401 18.58 -33.75 62.00
N SER A 402 17.44 -34.07 62.62
CA SER A 402 16.06 -33.58 62.37
C SER A 402 15.27 -34.15 61.17
N SER A 403 14.23 -34.95 61.43
CA SER A 403 12.82 -34.49 61.34
C SER A 403 11.84 -35.47 62.00
N THR A 404 10.88 -34.89 62.73
CA THR A 404 9.85 -35.51 63.57
C THR A 404 8.51 -35.51 62.84
N THR A 405 7.73 -36.60 62.90
CA THR A 405 6.26 -36.53 62.76
C THR A 405 5.62 -37.60 63.65
N ALA A 406 5.12 -37.15 64.79
CA ALA A 406 4.13 -37.82 65.65
C ALA A 406 2.76 -37.77 64.93
N LEU A 407 1.68 -38.48 65.27
CA LEU A 407 1.24 -39.25 66.43
C LEU A 407 -0.07 -39.95 65.98
N THR A 408 -0.59 -40.82 66.86
CA THR A 408 -1.94 -41.44 66.98
C THR A 408 -2.08 -42.83 66.39
N LYS A 409 -1.97 -43.93 67.15
CA LYS A 409 -2.61 -44.37 68.43
C LYS A 409 -3.91 -45.11 68.15
N ASP A 410 -3.85 -46.40 68.53
CA ASP A 410 -4.88 -47.35 69.01
C ASP A 410 -6.36 -47.03 68.78
#